data_AF-A0AAV0GYQ5-F1
#
_entry.id   AF-A0AAV0GYQ5-F1
#
_cell.length_a   1.000
_cell.length_b   1.000
_cell.length_c   1.000
_cell.angle_alpha   90.00
_cell.angle_beta   90.00
_cell.angle_gamma   90.00
#
_symmetry.space_group_name_H-M   'P 1'
#
loop_
_entity.id
_entity.type
_entity.pdbx_description
1 polymer ?
#
loop_
_entity_poly.entity_id
_entity_poly.type
_entity_poly.pdbx_seq_one_letter_code
_entity_poly.pdbx_strand_id
1 'polypeptide(L)'
;MATLHVLLACILALLVCSAAAAAAESYSNKVPAVFVFGDSLVDTGNNNYVATIAKGNFPPYGRDFPGGKATGRFSNAKGVADYIGTCNQLLPCYNGSKKY
;
A
#
# COMPACT_ATOMS: atom_id res chain seq x y z
N MET A 1 -4.92 -7.93 57.32
CA MET A 1 -4.03 -6.79 57.03
C MET A 1 -3.03 -7.12 55.91
N ALA A 2 -2.10 -8.06 56.10
CA ALA A 2 -1.11 -8.42 55.06
C ALA A 2 -1.73 -8.94 53.75
N THR A 3 -2.77 -9.78 53.81
CA THR A 3 -3.47 -10.33 52.64
C THR A 3 -4.11 -9.26 51.75
N LEU A 4 -4.65 -8.18 52.34
CA LEU A 4 -5.24 -7.05 51.63
C LEU A 4 -4.17 -6.24 50.88
N HIS A 5 -3.00 -6.05 51.49
CA HIS A 5 -1.88 -5.35 50.86
C HIS A 5 -1.29 -6.15 49.70
N VAL A 6 -1.21 -7.48 49.83
CA VAL A 6 -0.78 -8.38 48.75
C VAL A 6 -1.76 -8.34 47.58
N LEU A 7 -3.07 -8.38 47.85
CA LEU A 7 -4.10 -8.26 46.81
C LEU A 7 -4.03 -6.91 46.08
N LEU A 8 -3.86 -5.81 46.82
CA LEU A 8 -3.76 -4.47 46.23
C LEU A 8 -2.50 -4.32 45.36
N ALA A 9 -1.38 -4.89 45.80
CA ALA A 9 -0.13 -4.91 45.03
C ALA A 9 -0.27 -5.72 43.72
N CYS A 10 -0.95 -6.87 43.76
CA CYS A 10 -1.22 -7.68 42.57
C CYS A 10 -2.11 -6.93 41.55
N ILE A 11 -3.16 -6.25 42.02
CA ILE A 11 -4.05 -5.46 41.16
C ILE A 11 -3.27 -4.31 40.51
N LEU A 12 -2.42 -3.61 41.28
CA LEU A 12 -1.61 -2.52 40.76
C LEU A 12 -0.60 -3.02 39.73
N ALA A 13 0.07 -4.15 39.99
CA ALA A 13 1.01 -4.77 39.06
C ALA A 13 0.32 -5.18 37.75
N LEU A 14 -0.88 -5.75 37.83
CA LEU A 14 -1.68 -6.09 36.64
C LEU A 14 -2.09 -4.85 35.84
N LEU A 15 -2.50 -3.77 36.51
CA LEU A 15 -2.82 -2.50 35.85
C LEU A 15 -1.62 -1.93 35.10
N VAL A 16 -0.43 -1.92 35.73
CA VAL A 16 0.81 -1.43 35.13
C VAL A 16 1.22 -2.30 33.93
N CYS A 17 1.13 -3.62 34.05
CA CYS A 17 1.46 -4.55 32.95
C CYS A 17 0.54 -4.33 31.73
N SER A 18 -0.75 -4.11 31.97
CA SER A 18 -1.75 -3.87 30.93
C SER A 18 -1.51 -2.56 30.18
N ALA A 19 -1.16 -1.49 30.91
CA ALA A 19 -0.83 -0.19 30.34
C ALA A 19 0.46 -0.22 29.49
N ALA A 20 1.47 -0.97 29.95
CA ALA A 20 2.71 -1.15 29.19
C ALA A 20 2.48 -1.93 27.88
N ALA A 21 1.63 -2.96 27.90
CA ALA A 21 1.27 -3.73 26.70
C ALA A 21 0.49 -2.86 25.68
N ALA A 22 -0.43 -2.03 26.14
CA ALA A 22 -1.17 -1.10 25.27
C ALA A 22 -0.26 -0.01 24.65
N ALA A 23 0.76 0.45 25.38
CA ALA A 23 1.74 1.41 24.86
C ALA A 23 2.71 0.79 23.84
N ALA A 24 2.88 -0.54 23.85
CA ALA A 24 3.71 -1.26 22.89
C ALA A 24 2.98 -1.53 21.55
N GLU A 25 1.65 -1.42 21.51
CA GLU A 25 0.90 -1.48 20.26
C GLU A 25 1.04 -0.17 19.47
N SER A 26 1.70 -0.30 18.32
CA SER A 26 1.55 0.57 17.13
C SER A 26 2.58 1.68 16.91
N TYR A 27 3.87 1.32 16.85
CA TYR A 27 4.72 1.90 15.80
C TYR A 27 4.37 1.26 14.45
N SER A 28 3.15 1.50 13.98
CA SER A 28 2.83 1.31 12.58
C SER A 28 3.51 2.48 11.85
N ASN A 29 4.69 2.24 11.29
CA ASN A 29 5.33 3.18 10.37
C ASN A 29 4.47 3.28 9.11
N LYS A 30 3.35 3.99 9.22
CA LYS A 30 2.43 4.27 8.12
C LYS A 30 3.10 5.31 7.25
N VAL A 31 3.70 4.86 6.16
CA VAL A 31 4.12 5.77 5.08
C VAL A 31 2.83 6.35 4.48
N PRO A 32 2.62 7.67 4.49
CA PRO A 32 1.34 8.26 4.07
C PRO A 32 1.16 8.31 2.55
N ALA A 33 2.27 8.33 1.79
CA ALA A 33 2.28 8.38 0.34
C ALA A 33 3.64 7.93 -0.21
N VAL A 34 3.66 7.48 -1.47
CA VAL A 34 4.88 7.26 -2.24
C VAL A 34 4.81 8.12 -3.49
N PHE A 35 5.91 8.77 -3.84
CA PHE A 35 6.05 9.51 -5.09
C PHE A 35 7.04 8.75 -5.97
N VAL A 36 6.62 8.42 -7.20
CA VAL A 36 7.44 7.67 -8.15
C VAL A 36 7.76 8.58 -9.33
N PHE A 37 9.06 8.75 -9.58
CA PHE A 37 9.59 9.49 -10.71
C PHE A 37 10.32 8.51 -11.62
N GLY A 38 10.21 8.73 -12.93
CA GLY A 38 10.89 7.89 -13.91
C GLY A 38 10.30 8.03 -15.30
N ASP A 39 10.46 6.98 -16.08
CA ASP A 39 10.06 6.89 -17.49
C ASP A 39 8.89 5.90 -17.67
N SER A 40 8.80 5.30 -18.86
CA SER A 40 7.79 4.30 -19.22
C SER A 40 7.72 3.10 -18.27
N LEU A 41 8.80 2.75 -17.57
CA LEU A 41 8.85 1.59 -16.66
C LEU A 41 7.97 1.76 -15.42
N VAL A 42 7.72 3.02 -15.02
CA VAL A 42 6.92 3.36 -13.85
C VAL A 42 5.65 4.14 -14.19
N ASP A 43 5.45 4.47 -15.47
CA ASP A 43 4.24 5.12 -15.94
C ASP A 43 3.03 4.17 -15.91
N THR A 44 2.00 4.57 -15.17
CA THR A 44 0.75 3.83 -15.01
C THR A 44 -0.38 4.32 -15.91
N GLY A 45 -0.07 5.20 -16.86
CA GLY A 45 -1.01 5.78 -17.82
C GLY A 45 -1.08 7.31 -17.80
N ASN A 46 -0.15 8.00 -17.13
CA ASN A 46 -0.04 9.46 -17.14
C ASN A 46 0.13 9.97 -18.57
N ASN A 47 0.88 9.24 -19.40
CA ASN A 47 1.05 9.61 -20.79
C ASN A 47 -0.26 9.70 -21.58
N ASN A 48 -1.35 9.05 -21.16
CA ASN A 48 -2.65 9.17 -21.83
C ASN A 48 -3.21 10.61 -21.83
N TYR A 49 -2.79 11.44 -20.88
CA TYR A 49 -3.29 12.81 -20.67
C TYR A 49 -2.43 13.91 -21.31
N VAL A 50 -1.33 13.56 -21.98
CA VAL A 50 -0.46 14.52 -22.70
C VAL A 50 -0.38 14.19 -24.20
N ALA A 51 -0.06 15.18 -25.03
CA ALA A 51 0.06 15.02 -26.48
C ALA A 51 1.39 14.34 -26.84
N THR A 52 1.38 13.01 -26.92
CA THR A 52 2.54 12.18 -27.27
C THR A 52 2.11 10.95 -28.06
N ILE A 53 3.02 10.40 -28.86
CA ILE A 53 2.85 9.10 -29.52
C ILE A 53 3.18 7.92 -28.58
N ALA A 54 3.94 8.19 -27.50
CA ALA A 54 4.34 7.17 -26.54
C ALA A 54 3.16 6.87 -25.58
N LYS A 55 2.31 5.92 -25.96
CA LYS A 55 1.16 5.49 -25.14
C LYS A 55 1.28 4.00 -24.79
N GLY A 56 0.76 3.61 -23.63
CA GLY A 56 0.64 2.21 -23.19
C GLY A 56 -0.80 1.69 -23.22
N ASN A 57 -1.68 2.34 -24.00
CA ASN A 57 -3.13 2.07 -24.01
C ASN A 57 -3.60 1.31 -25.27
N PHE A 58 -2.70 0.56 -25.93
CA PHE A 58 -3.00 -0.22 -27.12
C PHE A 58 -2.31 -1.61 -27.09
N PRO A 59 -2.74 -2.57 -27.92
CA PRO A 59 -2.09 -3.89 -27.99
C PRO A 59 -0.62 -3.80 -28.42
N PRO A 60 0.31 -4.59 -27.84
CA PRO A 60 0.05 -5.79 -27.05
C PRO A 60 -0.14 -5.54 -25.54
N TYR A 61 -0.06 -4.29 -25.07
CA TYR A 61 -0.01 -3.97 -23.65
C TYR A 61 -1.26 -4.42 -22.89
N GLY A 62 -1.02 -4.89 -21.67
CA GLY A 62 -2.05 -5.37 -20.76
C GLY A 62 -2.80 -6.63 -21.17
N ARG A 63 -2.22 -7.41 -22.08
CA ARG A 63 -2.74 -8.74 -22.45
C ARG A 63 -2.93 -9.67 -21.24
N ASP A 64 -2.00 -9.63 -20.29
CA ASP A 64 -2.01 -10.54 -19.14
C ASP A 64 -2.71 -9.94 -17.91
N PHE A 65 -3.23 -8.70 -18.00
CA PHE A 65 -4.10 -8.15 -16.97
C PHE A 65 -5.49 -8.79 -17.04
N PRO A 66 -6.23 -8.84 -15.92
CA PRO A 66 -7.65 -9.19 -15.92
C PRO A 66 -8.44 -8.47 -17.01
N GLY A 67 -9.04 -9.26 -17.91
CA GLY A 67 -9.80 -8.77 -19.06
C GLY A 67 -8.98 -8.45 -20.32
N GLY A 68 -7.66 -8.64 -20.31
CA GLY A 68 -6.78 -8.43 -21.47
C GLY A 68 -6.78 -7.01 -22.02
N LYS A 69 -7.05 -6.01 -21.16
CA LYS A 69 -7.19 -4.61 -21.55
C LYS A 69 -5.92 -3.84 -21.27
N ALA A 70 -5.51 -3.02 -22.23
CA ALA A 70 -4.42 -2.08 -22.04
C ALA A 70 -4.75 -1.09 -20.92
N THR A 71 -3.79 -0.86 -20.03
CA THR A 71 -3.99 -0.08 -18.79
C THR A 71 -3.32 1.29 -18.82
N GLY A 72 -2.61 1.62 -19.90
CA GLY A 72 -1.69 2.75 -19.95
C GLY A 72 -0.27 2.41 -19.49
N ARG A 73 -0.05 1.22 -18.90
CA ARG A 73 1.30 0.71 -18.59
C ARG A 73 1.97 0.17 -19.84
N PHE A 74 3.27 0.40 -19.95
CA PHE A 74 4.12 -0.14 -21.03
C PHE A 74 4.53 -1.60 -20.75
N SER A 75 3.59 -2.42 -20.27
CA SER A 75 3.82 -3.83 -19.91
C SER A 75 2.53 -4.64 -19.97
N ASN A 76 2.66 -5.96 -20.01
CA ASN A 76 1.54 -6.88 -19.83
C ASN A 76 1.28 -7.22 -18.35
N ALA A 77 2.21 -6.88 -17.47
CA ALA A 77 2.18 -7.20 -16.05
C ALA A 77 2.30 -5.95 -15.17
N LYS A 78 2.11 -6.16 -13.86
CA LYS A 78 2.35 -5.15 -12.82
C LYS A 78 3.83 -4.73 -12.81
N GLY A 79 4.08 -3.43 -12.75
CA GLY A 79 5.44 -2.89 -12.59
C GLY A 79 5.90 -2.87 -11.13
N VAL A 80 7.16 -2.54 -10.88
CA VAL A 80 7.72 -2.46 -9.52
C VAL A 80 6.90 -1.52 -8.61
N ALA A 81 6.47 -0.37 -9.15
CA ALA A 81 5.63 0.59 -8.44
C ALA A 81 4.26 0.02 -8.03
N ASP A 82 3.68 -0.88 -8.83
CA ASP A 82 2.43 -1.55 -8.48
C ASP A 82 2.62 -2.46 -7.27
N TYR A 83 3.72 -3.21 -7.22
CA TYR A 83 4.03 -4.11 -6.10
C TYR A 83 4.28 -3.33 -4.81
N ILE A 84 5.04 -2.24 -4.89
CA ILE A 84 5.27 -1.32 -3.76
C ILE A 84 3.93 -0.71 -3.28
N GLY A 85 3.07 -0.31 -4.21
CA GLY A 85 1.77 0.31 -3.91
C GLY A 85 0.72 -0.65 -3.34
N THR A 86 0.67 -1.91 -3.80
CA THR A 86 -0.25 -2.92 -3.25
C THR A 86 0.01 -3.26 -1.79
N CYS A 87 1.25 -3.10 -1.33
CA CYS A 87 1.57 -3.37 0.07
C CYS A 87 0.98 -2.33 1.03
N ASN A 88 0.61 -1.11 0.58
CA ASN A 88 0.23 -0.04 1.52
C ASN A 88 -0.81 0.99 1.01
N GLN A 89 -1.51 0.81 -0.13
CA GLN A 89 -2.47 1.79 -0.72
C GLN A 89 -1.86 3.16 -1.08
N LEU A 90 -0.54 3.23 -1.30
CA LEU A 90 0.20 4.50 -1.39
C LEU A 90 0.37 5.06 -2.81
N LEU A 91 0.07 4.23 -3.81
CA LEU A 91 0.18 4.59 -5.22
C LEU A 91 -1.10 4.17 -5.95
N PRO A 92 -1.39 4.76 -7.13
CA PRO A 92 -2.41 4.24 -8.03
C PRO A 92 -2.00 2.87 -8.60
N CYS A 93 -2.02 1.84 -7.75
CA CYS A 93 -1.73 0.48 -8.11
C CYS A 93 -2.81 -0.05 -9.06
N TYR A 94 -2.46 -1.06 -9.85
CA TYR A 94 -3.46 -1.80 -10.61
C TYR A 94 -4.47 -2.46 -9.64
N ASN A 95 -5.70 -1.94 -9.62
CA ASN A 95 -6.80 -2.44 -8.78
C ASN A 95 -7.91 -3.14 -9.61
N GLY A 96 -7.70 -3.39 -10.91
CA GLY A 96 -8.73 -3.98 -11.80
C GLY A 96 -10.02 -3.17 -11.98
N SER A 97 -10.21 -2.10 -11.20
CA SER A 97 -11.40 -1.25 -11.10
C SER A 97 -11.29 0.04 -11.89
N LYS A 98 -10.09 0.41 -12.37
CA LYS A 98 -9.94 1.53 -13.31
C LYS A 98 -10.59 1.14 -14.63
N LYS A 99 -11.84 1.55 -14.81
CA LYS A 99 -12.51 1.60 -16.09
C LYS A 99 -11.89 2.75 -16.88
N TYR A 100 -11.05 2.39 -17.85
CA TYR A 100 -10.68 3.28 -18.94
C TYR A 100 -11.85 3.40 -19.91
#